data_AF-A0A1Y2CBZ5-F1
#
_entry.id   AF-A0A1Y2CBZ5-F1
#
_cell.length_a   1.000
_cell.length_b   1.000
_cell.length_c   1.000
_cell.angle_alpha   90.00
_cell.angle_beta   90.00
_cell.angle_gamma   90.00
#
_symmetry.space_group_name_H-M   'P 1'
#
loop_
_entity.id
_entity.type
_entity.pdbx_description
1 polymer ?
#
loop_
_entity_poly.entity_id
_entity_poly.type
_entity_poly.pdbx_seq_one_letter_code
_entity_poly.pdbx_strand_id
1 'polypeptide(L)'
;MLKSGFVGRPGALDIARALFKEINVQNYAQTVRFSVYCIFEALLKSHLDAMKYLGDAFISGFLVAMDGEKDPRNILISFSIIQSIIVNFDITRKHDDVFESIYCYFPITFRPPPNDPYGITSADLKLKLRNCFSASPLLGSLHGRF
;
A
#
# COMPACT_ATOMS: atom_id res chain seq x y z
N MET A 1 -15.58 -6.97 -7.67
CA MET A 1 -14.43 -6.64 -8.55
C MET A 1 -14.89 -5.62 -9.58
N LEU A 2 -14.43 -4.37 -9.50
CA LEU A 2 -14.73 -3.34 -10.50
C LEU A 2 -14.10 -3.76 -11.84
N LYS A 3 -14.91 -3.89 -12.91
CA LYS A 3 -14.40 -4.19 -14.26
C LYS A 3 -13.67 -2.96 -14.79
N SER A 4 -12.39 -3.12 -15.15
CA SER A 4 -11.42 -2.06 -15.48
C SER A 4 -11.72 -1.24 -16.75
N GLY A 5 -12.87 -1.43 -17.40
CA GLY A 5 -13.21 -0.78 -18.67
C GLY A 5 -14.11 0.45 -18.58
N PHE A 6 -14.60 0.84 -17.40
CA PHE A 6 -15.66 1.89 -17.29
C PHE A 6 -15.16 3.26 -16.82
N VAL A 7 -13.97 3.35 -16.24
CA VAL A 7 -13.45 4.61 -15.68
C VAL A 7 -12.38 5.18 -16.60
N GLY A 8 -12.64 6.34 -17.19
CA GLY A 8 -11.62 7.08 -17.95
C GLY A 8 -10.59 7.74 -17.04
N ARG A 9 -9.46 8.21 -17.61
CA ARG A 9 -8.40 8.90 -16.85
C ARG A 9 -8.92 10.00 -15.90
N PRO A 10 -9.83 10.90 -16.29
CA PRO A 10 -10.35 11.92 -15.36
C PRO A 10 -11.04 11.30 -14.15
N GLY A 11 -11.92 10.31 -14.36
CA GLY A 11 -12.61 9.62 -13.27
C GLY A 11 -11.64 8.90 -12.33
N ALA A 12 -10.56 8.30 -12.86
CA ALA A 12 -9.55 7.66 -12.03
C ALA A 12 -8.84 8.67 -11.11
N LEU A 13 -8.53 9.87 -11.63
CA LEU A 13 -7.93 10.95 -10.84
C LEU A 13 -8.89 11.45 -9.76
N ASP A 14 -10.18 11.58 -10.08
CA ASP A 14 -11.18 12.07 -9.14
C ASP A 14 -11.45 11.06 -8.02
N ILE A 15 -11.51 9.76 -8.35
CA ILE A 15 -11.58 8.69 -7.35
C ILE A 15 -10.37 8.76 -6.42
N ALA A 16 -9.15 8.82 -6.97
CA ALA A 16 -7.93 8.90 -6.15
C ALA A 16 -7.98 10.10 -5.19
N ARG A 17 -8.32 11.29 -5.68
CA ARG A 17 -8.45 12.49 -4.85
C ARG A 17 -9.52 12.35 -3.77
N ALA A 18 -10.66 11.76 -4.10
CA ALA A 18 -11.73 11.52 -3.14
C ALA A 18 -11.30 10.54 -2.04
N LEU A 19 -10.55 9.48 -2.37
CA LEU A 19 -9.99 8.56 -1.38
C LEU A 19 -9.13 9.32 -0.34
N PHE A 20 -8.29 10.24 -0.78
CA PHE A 20 -7.33 10.92 0.12
C PHE A 20 -8.01 12.01 0.95
N LYS A 21 -9.04 12.65 0.39
CA LYS A 21 -9.69 13.82 0.99
C LYS A 21 -10.82 13.45 1.94
N GLU A 22 -11.58 12.41 1.61
CA GLU A 22 -12.86 12.13 2.27
C GLU A 22 -12.81 10.87 3.15
N ILE A 23 -11.79 10.01 3.01
CA ILE A 23 -11.75 8.71 3.69
C ILE A 23 -10.61 8.65 4.71
N ASN A 24 -10.99 8.63 5.99
CA ASN A 24 -10.10 8.13 7.04
C ASN A 24 -10.28 6.61 7.15
N VAL A 25 -9.38 5.85 6.51
CA VAL A 25 -9.48 4.39 6.37
C VAL A 25 -9.58 3.69 7.73
N GLN A 26 -8.83 4.15 8.73
CA GLN A 26 -8.78 3.48 10.03
C GLN A 26 -10.08 3.58 10.84
N ASN A 27 -11.01 4.47 10.46
CA ASN A 27 -12.33 4.59 11.10
C ASN A 27 -13.31 3.49 10.68
N TYR A 28 -12.97 2.67 9.69
CA TYR A 28 -13.88 1.67 9.14
C TYR A 28 -13.54 0.25 9.60
N ALA A 29 -14.53 -0.65 9.55
CA ALA A 29 -14.33 -2.07 9.79
C ALA A 29 -13.38 -2.68 8.75
N GLN A 30 -12.70 -3.77 9.14
CA GLN A 30 -11.64 -4.41 8.34
C GLN A 30 -12.02 -4.66 6.87
N THR A 31 -13.23 -5.16 6.61
CA THR A 31 -13.70 -5.50 5.25
C THR A 31 -13.87 -4.26 4.36
N VAL A 32 -14.26 -3.13 4.95
CA VAL A 32 -14.36 -1.84 4.26
C VAL A 32 -12.96 -1.31 3.97
N ARG A 33 -12.03 -1.39 4.92
CA ARG A 33 -10.62 -1.03 4.71
C ARG A 33 -9.99 -1.85 3.59
N PHE A 34 -10.22 -3.17 3.57
CA PHE A 34 -9.80 -4.06 2.49
C PHE A 34 -10.32 -3.59 1.12
N SER A 35 -11.59 -3.19 1.06
CA SER A 35 -12.20 -2.68 -0.17
C SER A 35 -11.52 -1.39 -0.66
N VAL A 36 -11.13 -0.49 0.26
CA VAL A 36 -10.35 0.71 -0.08
C VAL A 36 -9.00 0.33 -0.69
N TYR A 37 -8.26 -0.61 -0.09
CA TYR A 37 -7.00 -1.10 -0.68
C TYR A 37 -7.20 -1.76 -2.05
N CYS A 38 -8.29 -2.50 -2.27
CA CYS A 38 -8.62 -3.02 -3.60
C CYS A 38 -8.86 -1.90 -4.63
N ILE A 39 -9.40 -0.75 -4.24
CA ILE A 39 -9.56 0.40 -5.15
C ILE A 39 -8.18 0.99 -5.50
N PHE A 40 -7.30 1.20 -4.51
CA PHE A 40 -5.92 1.62 -4.76
C PHE A 40 -5.20 0.67 -5.72
N GLU A 41 -5.31 -0.63 -5.49
CA GLU A 41 -4.69 -1.65 -6.35
C GLU A 41 -5.26 -1.60 -7.77
N ALA A 42 -6.58 -1.47 -7.92
CA ALA A 42 -7.24 -1.37 -9.22
C ALA A 42 -6.82 -0.10 -9.99
N LEU A 43 -6.67 1.03 -9.29
CA LEU A 43 -6.18 2.30 -9.86
C LEU A 43 -4.76 2.15 -10.38
N LEU A 44 -3.85 1.53 -9.62
CA LEU A 44 -2.48 1.28 -10.07
C LEU A 44 -2.43 0.30 -11.24
N LYS A 45 -3.24 -0.76 -11.22
CA LYS A 45 -3.27 -1.78 -12.30
C LYS A 45 -3.84 -1.24 -13.62
N SER A 46 -4.86 -0.38 -13.54
CA SER A 46 -5.63 0.03 -14.74
C SER A 46 -5.32 1.46 -15.21
N HIS A 47 -4.78 2.31 -14.33
CA HIS A 47 -4.58 3.73 -14.58
C HIS A 47 -3.22 4.24 -14.08
N LEU A 48 -2.16 3.43 -14.24
CA LEU A 48 -0.82 3.74 -13.72
C LEU A 48 -0.34 5.15 -14.11
N ASP A 49 -0.45 5.55 -15.38
CA ASP A 49 -0.02 6.87 -15.85
C ASP A 49 -0.80 8.01 -15.20
N ALA A 50 -2.09 7.80 -14.88
CA ALA A 50 -2.88 8.78 -14.16
C ALA A 50 -2.41 8.89 -12.70
N MET A 51 -2.09 7.77 -12.06
CA MET A 51 -1.58 7.78 -10.69
C MET A 51 -0.18 8.39 -10.64
N LYS A 52 0.69 8.09 -11.61
CA LYS A 52 2.02 8.73 -11.77
C LYS A 52 1.91 10.24 -12.00
N TYR A 53 0.89 10.70 -12.72
CA TYR A 53 0.60 12.12 -12.89
C TYR A 53 0.28 12.82 -11.55
N LEU A 54 -0.34 12.13 -10.58
CA LEU A 54 -0.55 12.65 -9.24
C LEU A 54 0.73 12.67 -8.39
N GLY A 55 1.72 11.82 -8.70
CA GLY A 55 3.03 11.78 -8.05
C GLY A 55 2.95 11.69 -6.54
N ASP A 56 3.66 12.59 -5.85
CA ASP A 56 3.75 12.67 -4.38
C ASP A 56 2.38 12.74 -3.68
N ALA A 57 1.35 13.29 -4.34
CA ALA A 57 0.00 13.34 -3.78
C ALA A 57 -0.63 11.95 -3.68
N PHE A 58 -0.41 11.09 -4.68
CA PHE A 58 -0.87 9.69 -4.65
C PHE A 58 -0.09 8.90 -3.60
N ILE A 59 1.24 9.07 -3.55
CA ILE A 59 2.09 8.42 -2.54
C ILE A 59 1.58 8.80 -1.14
N SER A 60 1.48 10.09 -0.85
CA SER A 60 1.07 10.58 0.48
C SER A 60 -0.35 10.11 0.85
N GLY A 61 -1.29 10.16 -0.09
CA GLY A 61 -2.65 9.66 0.12
C GLY A 61 -2.69 8.17 0.45
N PHE A 62 -1.85 7.36 -0.20
CA PHE A 62 -1.74 5.94 0.11
C PHE A 62 -1.05 5.69 1.46
N LEU A 63 0.02 6.42 1.79
CA LEU A 63 0.69 6.30 3.09
C LEU A 63 -0.27 6.59 4.26
N VAL A 64 -1.07 7.66 4.15
CA VAL A 64 -2.12 7.97 5.14
C VAL A 64 -3.16 6.86 5.23
N ALA A 65 -3.55 6.26 4.09
CA ALA A 65 -4.52 5.17 4.08
C ALA A 65 -4.00 3.88 4.75
N MET A 66 -2.69 3.58 4.63
CA MET A 66 -2.09 2.39 5.24
C MET A 66 -1.61 2.61 6.68
N ASP A 67 -1.48 3.85 7.13
CA ASP A 67 -1.05 4.17 8.49
C ASP A 67 -1.98 3.52 9.53
N GLY A 68 -1.39 2.83 10.50
CA GLY A 68 -2.10 2.15 11.57
C GLY A 68 -2.84 0.85 11.19
N GLU A 69 -2.73 0.33 9.96
CA GLU A 69 -3.36 -0.94 9.60
C GLU A 69 -2.71 -2.12 10.33
N LYS A 70 -3.53 -3.01 10.88
CA LYS A 70 -3.09 -4.14 11.72
C LYS A 70 -3.55 -5.49 11.22
N ASP A 71 -4.57 -5.53 10.35
CA ASP A 71 -5.10 -6.79 9.86
C ASP A 71 -4.16 -7.41 8.82
N PRO A 72 -3.74 -8.69 8.97
CA PRO A 72 -2.76 -9.32 8.09
C PRO A 72 -3.23 -9.39 6.62
N ARG A 73 -4.54 -9.49 6.35
CA ARG A 73 -5.08 -9.49 4.98
C ARG A 73 -4.89 -8.13 4.33
N ASN A 74 -5.14 -7.07 5.09
CA ASN A 74 -5.00 -5.70 4.63
C ASN A 74 -3.52 -5.31 4.49
N ILE A 75 -2.66 -5.79 5.38
CA ILE A 75 -1.20 -5.56 5.30
C ILE A 75 -0.62 -6.22 4.04
N LEU A 76 -1.03 -7.43 3.67
CA LEU A 76 -0.52 -8.10 2.45
C LEU A 76 -0.83 -7.31 1.16
N ILE A 77 -2.07 -6.81 1.02
CA ILE A 77 -2.43 -5.99 -0.13
C ILE A 77 -1.72 -4.63 -0.07
N SER A 78 -1.61 -4.03 1.11
CA SER A 78 -0.90 -2.75 1.30
C SER A 78 0.58 -2.86 0.91
N PHE A 79 1.27 -3.95 1.30
CA PHE A 79 2.64 -4.22 0.85
C PHE A 79 2.75 -4.40 -0.66
N SER A 80 1.76 -5.03 -1.29
CA SER A 80 1.76 -5.18 -2.75
C SER A 80 1.57 -3.83 -3.46
N ILE A 81 0.75 -2.94 -2.89
CA ILE A 81 0.52 -1.59 -3.40
C ILE A 81 1.76 -0.71 -3.21
N ILE A 82 2.35 -0.65 -2.01
CA ILE A 82 3.54 0.18 -1.78
C ILE A 82 4.73 -0.31 -2.59
N GLN A 83 4.90 -1.62 -2.77
CA GLN A 83 5.92 -2.17 -3.65
C GLN A 83 5.72 -1.68 -5.09
N SER A 84 4.49 -1.68 -5.59
CA SER A 84 4.17 -1.16 -6.92
C SER A 84 4.47 0.35 -7.04
N ILE A 85 4.19 1.12 -5.98
CA ILE A 85 4.55 2.55 -5.92
C ILE A 85 6.07 2.71 -6.01
N ILE A 86 6.83 1.98 -5.20
CA ILE A 86 8.31 2.04 -5.17
C ILE A 86 8.92 1.74 -6.54
N VAL A 87 8.36 0.76 -7.27
CA VAL A 87 8.87 0.36 -8.59
C VAL A 87 8.52 1.38 -9.69
N ASN A 88 7.35 2.03 -9.61
CA ASN A 88 6.81 2.79 -10.74
C ASN A 88 6.90 4.31 -10.61
N PHE A 89 7.13 4.83 -9.39
CA PHE A 89 7.13 6.26 -9.07
C PHE A 89 8.54 6.74 -8.70
N ASP A 90 8.80 8.03 -8.92
CA ASP A 90 9.93 8.69 -8.28
C ASP A 90 9.59 8.95 -6.81
N ILE A 91 10.18 8.15 -5.93
CA ILE A 91 9.97 8.25 -4.47
C ILE A 91 11.04 9.12 -3.78
N THR A 92 11.95 9.75 -4.51
CA THR A 92 13.14 10.41 -3.92
C THR A 92 12.76 11.44 -2.85
N ARG A 93 11.77 12.28 -3.12
CA ARG A 93 11.27 13.29 -2.15
C ARG A 93 10.45 12.70 -1.00
N LYS A 94 9.99 11.46 -1.15
CA LYS A 94 9.13 10.74 -0.21
C LYS A 94 9.82 9.54 0.42
N HIS A 95 11.14 9.46 0.27
CA HIS A 95 11.94 8.32 0.69
C HIS A 95 11.70 7.97 2.16
N ASP A 96 11.87 8.95 3.05
CA ASP A 96 11.74 8.72 4.48
C ASP A 96 10.31 8.34 4.88
N ASP A 97 9.30 9.04 4.34
CA ASP A 97 7.88 8.72 4.59
C ASP A 97 7.55 7.27 4.17
N VAL A 98 8.01 6.86 2.98
CA VAL A 98 7.81 5.49 2.45
C VAL A 98 8.58 4.47 3.29
N PHE A 99 9.84 4.76 3.63
CA PHE A 99 10.67 3.88 4.43
C PHE A 99 10.04 3.63 5.81
N GLU A 100 9.68 4.69 6.54
CA GLU A 100 9.09 4.58 7.88
C GLU A 100 7.74 3.84 7.85
N SER A 101 6.92 4.09 6.82
CA SER A 101 5.63 3.41 6.64
C SER A 101 5.75 1.91 6.39
N ILE A 102 6.89 1.44 5.88
CA ILE A 102 7.19 0.01 5.70
C ILE A 102 7.89 -0.55 6.92
N TYR A 103 8.84 0.21 7.45
CA TYR A 103 9.70 -0.17 8.55
C TYR A 103 8.96 -0.35 9.88
N CYS A 104 7.85 0.38 10.10
CA CYS A 104 7.01 0.23 11.29
C CYS A 104 6.42 -1.18 11.48
N TYR A 105 6.43 -2.02 10.43
CA TYR A 105 6.01 -3.42 10.51
C TYR A 105 7.15 -4.39 10.92
N PHE A 106 8.39 -3.91 11.09
CA PHE A 106 9.51 -4.72 11.56
C PHE A 106 9.68 -4.65 13.09
N PRO A 107 9.92 -5.79 13.78
CA PRO A 107 9.84 -7.16 13.26
C PRO A 107 8.37 -7.62 13.16
N ILE A 108 8.05 -8.41 12.13
CA ILE A 108 6.73 -9.07 12.03
C ILE A 108 6.58 -10.11 13.15
N THR A 109 5.70 -9.83 14.10
CA THR A 109 5.37 -10.70 15.26
C THR A 109 4.03 -11.42 15.13
N PHE A 110 3.31 -11.24 14.02
CA PHE A 110 2.03 -11.91 13.76
C PHE A 110 2.14 -13.42 13.96
N ARG A 111 1.15 -14.01 14.62
CA ARG A 111 0.95 -15.46 14.71
C ARG A 111 -0.48 -15.76 14.27
N PRO A 112 -0.68 -16.60 13.25
CA PRO A 112 -2.04 -16.92 12.79
C PRO A 112 -2.83 -17.62 13.89
N PRO A 113 -4.13 -17.32 14.03
CA PRO A 113 -4.98 -18.03 14.97
C PRO A 113 -5.13 -19.51 14.55
N PRO A 114 -5.35 -20.43 15.51
CA PRO A 114 -5.73 -21.80 15.18
C PRO A 114 -6.97 -21.78 14.28
N ASN A 115 -6.93 -22.50 13.15
CA ASN A 115 -7.98 -22.55 12.13
C ASN A 115 -8.24 -21.23 11.38
N ASP A 116 -7.21 -20.42 11.11
CA ASP A 116 -7.35 -19.26 10.23
C ASP A 116 -7.90 -19.67 8.84
N PRO A 117 -9.13 -19.27 8.47
CA PRO A 117 -9.73 -19.65 7.19
C PRO A 117 -9.02 -19.01 5.99
N TYR A 118 -8.19 -17.98 6.21
CA TYR A 118 -7.46 -17.28 5.15
C TYR A 118 -6.06 -17.85 4.91
N GLY A 119 -5.52 -18.62 5.86
CA GLY A 119 -4.22 -19.28 5.74
C GLY A 119 -3.03 -18.32 5.60
N ILE A 120 -3.14 -17.08 6.08
CA ILE A 120 -2.02 -16.13 6.01
C ILE A 120 -0.99 -16.49 7.06
N THR A 121 0.28 -16.59 6.66
CA THR A 121 1.36 -16.91 7.58
C THR A 121 2.22 -15.69 7.89
N SER A 122 2.96 -15.75 9.01
CA SER A 122 4.00 -14.76 9.31
C SER A 122 5.10 -14.73 8.24
N ALA A 123 5.33 -15.85 7.55
CA ALA A 123 6.31 -15.93 6.47
C ALA A 123 5.87 -15.13 5.24
N ASP A 124 4.57 -15.13 4.91
CA ASP A 124 4.02 -14.35 3.79
C ASP A 124 4.21 -12.84 4.02
N LEU A 125 3.89 -12.38 5.23
CA LEU A 125 4.09 -10.98 5.63
C LEU A 125 5.58 -10.58 5.59
N LYS A 126 6.46 -11.41 6.13
CA LYS A 126 7.92 -11.17 6.10
C LYS A 126 8.46 -11.13 4.67
N LEU A 127 8.00 -12.04 3.82
CA LEU A 127 8.40 -12.08 2.41
C LEU A 127 7.98 -10.81 1.69
N LYS A 128 6.71 -10.39 1.84
CA LYS A 128 6.20 -9.15 1.23
C LYS A 128 6.90 -7.91 1.76
N LEU A 129 7.15 -7.83 3.06
CA LEU A 129 7.92 -6.74 3.68
C LEU A 129 9.33 -6.65 3.08
N ARG A 130 10.06 -7.78 3.00
CA ARG A 130 11.38 -7.85 2.37
C ARG A 130 11.36 -7.41 0.91
N ASN A 131 10.33 -7.82 0.17
CA ASN A 131 10.17 -7.45 -1.23
C ASN A 131 9.97 -5.93 -1.40
N CYS A 132 9.36 -5.24 -0.42
CA CYS A 132 9.24 -3.78 -0.45
C CYS A 132 10.61 -3.11 -0.28
N PHE A 133 11.39 -3.49 0.73
CA PHE A 133 12.75 -2.95 0.92
C PHE A 133 13.70 -3.24 -0.25
N SER A 134 13.50 -4.38 -0.92
CA SER A 134 14.33 -4.79 -2.06
C SER A 134 13.87 -4.21 -3.40
N ALA A 135 12.75 -3.48 -3.44
CA ALA A 135 12.15 -2.98 -4.67
C ALA A 135 12.89 -1.76 -5.26
N SER A 136 13.72 -1.08 -4.48
CA SER A 136 14.55 0.03 -4.93
C SER A 136 15.85 0.11 -4.13
N PRO A 137 17.00 0.39 -4.77
CA PRO A 137 18.26 0.65 -4.06
C PRO A 137 18.16 1.77 -3.02
N LEU A 138 17.25 2.74 -3.22
CA LEU A 138 17.01 3.82 -2.27
C LEU A 138 16.63 3.26 -0.88
N LEU A 139 15.78 2.22 -0.84
CA LEU A 139 15.31 1.59 0.40
C LEU A 139 16.26 0.50 0.92
N GLY A 140 17.19 0.02 0.08
CA GLY A 140 18.18 -1.00 0.45
C GLY A 140 19.27 -0.51 1.42
N SER A 141 19.35 0.80 1.63
CA SER A 141 20.32 1.44 2.53
C SER A 141 19.88 1.36 3.99
N LEU A 142 19.64 0.15 4.50
CA LEU A 142 19.48 -0.10 5.95
C LEU A 142 20.80 0.04 6.73
N HIS A 143 21.93 0.24 6.03
CA HIS A 143 23.30 0.23 6.55
C HIS A 143 23.70 1.42 7.46
N GLY A 144 22.76 2.19 8.00
CA GLY A 144 23.09 3.32 8.87
C GLY A 144 22.07 3.69 9.95
N ARG A 145 21.03 2.88 10.17
CA ARG A 145 20.00 3.13 11.21
C ARG A 145 19.89 2.03 12.26
N PHE A 146 20.93 1.21 12.41
CA PHE A 146 21.14 0.31 13.56
C PHE A 146 22.63 0.20 13.88
#